data_AF-A0A378MDW4-F1
#
_entry.id   AF-A0A378MDW4-F1
#
_cell.length_a   1.000
_cell.length_b   1.000
_cell.length_c   1.000
_cell.angle_alpha   90.00
_cell.angle_beta   90.00
_cell.angle_gamma   90.00
#
_symmetry.space_group_name_H-M   'P 1'
#
loop_
_entity.id
_entity.type
_entity.pdbx_description
1 polymer ?
#
loop_
_entity_poly.entity_id
_entity_poly.type
_entity_poly.pdbx_seq_one_letter_code
_entity_poly.pdbx_strand_id
1 'polypeptide(L)'
;MVDNWITTFLIIFFTFLVIVLTRIKVNVFIKGIRPLIWLILFTVVMQLLFTGGGEVYFQWGAITISSFGIANGALVFLRFTLLIVMSTVVTLTTKPMDLADAISYLLKPFSYLRMPVQDIALMLTVSMRFIPTLMEETDKIMKAQRARGVDFGEGNIFEQMKKIVPVFIPLFVSSFNRAEDLANAMEVRGYEGDAKRTRFRLLHWHGIDAIAFLVFIAVTVCLWLL
;
A
#
# COMPACT_ATOMS: atom_id res chain seq x y z
N MET A 1 6.01 -6.12 23.58
CA MET A 1 4.81 -5.25 23.38
C MET A 1 3.94 -5.75 22.21
N VAL A 2 3.56 -7.03 22.21
CA VAL A 2 2.25 -7.65 21.88
C VAL A 2 2.42 -9.10 22.35
N ASP A 3 2.82 -9.27 23.60
CA ASP A 3 3.17 -10.58 24.18
C ASP A 3 2.05 -11.07 25.10
N ASN A 4 1.05 -10.21 25.33
CA ASN A 4 -0.09 -10.47 26.17
C ASN A 4 -1.27 -10.94 25.31
N TRP A 5 -1.92 -12.03 25.71
CA TRP A 5 -3.07 -12.58 24.97
C TRP A 5 -4.22 -11.57 24.89
N ILE A 6 -4.31 -10.68 25.88
CA ILE A 6 -5.30 -9.62 25.97
C ILE A 6 -5.12 -8.59 24.85
N THR A 7 -3.89 -8.13 24.58
CA THR A 7 -3.63 -7.15 23.51
C THR A 7 -3.94 -7.73 22.14
N THR A 8 -3.63 -9.02 21.95
CA THR A 8 -3.94 -9.75 20.72
C THR A 8 -5.45 -9.85 20.50
N PHE A 9 -6.21 -10.20 21.54
CA PHE A 9 -7.68 -10.25 21.47
C PHE A 9 -8.28 -8.88 21.14
N LEU A 10 -7.76 -7.81 21.76
CA LEU A 10 -8.23 -6.44 21.51
C LEU A 10 -8.04 -6.03 20.04
N ILE A 11 -6.88 -6.34 19.44
CA ILE A 11 -6.62 -6.04 18.02
C ILE A 11 -7.52 -6.84 17.09
N ILE A 12 -7.77 -8.12 17.40
CA ILE A 12 -8.72 -8.95 16.63
C ILE A 12 -10.11 -8.33 16.68
N PHE A 13 -10.59 -7.95 17.87
CA PHE A 13 -11.90 -7.36 18.05
C PHE A 13 -12.04 -6.04 17.28
N PHE A 14 -11.04 -5.16 17.38
CA PHE A 14 -11.00 -3.91 16.62
C PHE A 14 -11.01 -4.15 15.11
N THR A 15 -10.19 -5.08 14.62
CA THR A 15 -10.13 -5.42 13.19
C THR A 15 -11.46 -6.00 12.71
N PHE A 16 -12.09 -6.87 13.49
CA PHE A 16 -13.40 -7.42 13.18
C PHE A 16 -14.47 -6.32 13.07
N LEU A 17 -14.47 -5.37 14.02
CA LEU A 17 -15.37 -4.21 13.99
C LEU A 17 -15.18 -3.38 12.70
N VAL A 18 -13.93 -3.14 12.29
CA VAL A 18 -13.63 -2.45 11.02
C VAL A 18 -14.15 -3.22 9.81
N ILE A 19 -13.99 -4.56 9.76
CA ILE A 19 -14.54 -5.39 8.67
C ILE A 19 -16.06 -5.26 8.59
N VAL A 20 -16.75 -5.31 9.74
CA VAL A 20 -18.21 -5.20 9.79
C VAL A 20 -18.67 -3.82 9.34
N LEU A 21 -18.00 -2.74 9.79
CA LEU A 21 -18.32 -1.37 9.38
C LEU A 21 -18.10 -1.11 7.89
N THR A 22 -17.05 -1.70 7.31
CA THR A 22 -16.70 -1.49 5.89
C THR A 22 -17.61 -2.25 4.92
N ARG A 23 -18.38 -3.25 5.41
CA ARG A 23 -19.29 -4.10 4.60
C ARG A 23 -18.65 -4.73 3.35
N ILE A 24 -17.33 -4.98 3.41
CA ILE A 24 -16.59 -5.60 2.31
C ILE A 24 -16.81 -7.11 2.34
N LYS A 25 -17.00 -7.73 1.16
CA LYS A 25 -17.15 -9.19 1.04
C LYS A 25 -15.89 -9.91 1.52
N VAL A 26 -16.06 -10.96 2.32
CA VAL A 26 -14.95 -11.77 2.91
C VAL A 26 -13.99 -12.30 1.84
N ASN A 27 -14.51 -12.64 0.66
CA ASN A 27 -13.71 -13.15 -0.47
C ASN A 27 -12.61 -12.18 -0.92
N VAL A 28 -12.76 -10.88 -0.68
CA VAL A 28 -11.75 -9.89 -1.06
C VAL A 28 -10.53 -9.98 -0.14
N PHE A 29 -10.74 -10.20 1.15
CA PHE A 29 -9.65 -10.41 2.11
C PHE A 29 -8.88 -11.71 1.81
N ILE A 30 -9.57 -12.78 1.44
CA ILE A 30 -8.93 -14.05 1.05
C ILE A 30 -8.03 -13.85 -0.19
N LYS A 31 -8.48 -13.05 -1.17
CA LYS A 31 -7.66 -12.70 -2.34
C LYS A 31 -6.41 -11.91 -1.94
N GLY A 32 -6.49 -11.04 -0.94
CA GLY A 32 -5.34 -10.30 -0.38
C GLY A 32 -4.33 -11.20 0.33
N ILE A 33 -4.78 -12.25 1.01
CA ILE A 33 -3.92 -13.22 1.72
C ILE A 33 -3.23 -14.18 0.75
N ARG A 34 -3.89 -14.56 -0.35
CA ARG A 34 -3.41 -15.56 -1.32
C ARG A 34 -1.94 -15.40 -1.77
N PRO A 35 -1.44 -14.21 -2.18
CA PRO A 35 -0.05 -14.08 -2.62
C PRO A 35 0.98 -14.25 -1.48
N LEU A 36 0.58 -14.01 -0.23
CA LEU A 36 1.46 -14.05 0.93
C LEU A 36 1.37 -15.37 1.69
N ILE A 37 0.50 -16.30 1.29
CA ILE A 37 0.24 -17.53 2.03
C ILE A 37 1.49 -18.40 2.19
N TRP A 38 2.37 -18.41 1.17
CA TRP A 38 3.62 -19.15 1.21
C TRP A 38 4.61 -18.54 2.21
N LEU A 39 4.70 -17.20 2.25
CA LEU A 39 5.51 -16.47 3.23
C LEU A 39 5.00 -16.71 4.67
N ILE A 40 3.69 -16.68 4.87
CA ILE A 40 3.06 -16.91 6.18
C ILE A 40 3.35 -18.35 6.63
N LEU A 41 3.13 -19.34 5.76
CA LEU A 41 3.40 -20.74 6.08
C LEU A 41 4.88 -20.94 6.42
N PHE A 42 5.78 -20.37 5.61
CA PHE A 42 7.21 -20.45 5.84
C PHE A 42 7.61 -19.87 7.20
N THR A 43 7.13 -18.68 7.55
CA THR A 43 7.46 -18.04 8.83
C THR A 43 6.89 -18.80 10.03
N VAL A 44 5.66 -19.33 9.93
CA VAL A 44 5.05 -20.16 10.98
C VAL A 44 5.83 -21.46 11.18
N VAL A 45 6.20 -22.14 10.08
CA VAL A 45 7.02 -23.37 10.14
C VAL A 45 8.38 -23.08 10.75
N MET A 46 9.06 -21.99 10.33
CA MET A 46 10.32 -21.60 10.94
C MET A 46 10.16 -21.33 12.45
N GLN A 47 9.10 -20.64 12.85
CA GLN A 47 8.83 -20.40 14.27
C GLN A 47 8.59 -21.70 15.03
N LEU A 48 7.85 -22.66 14.45
CA LEU A 48 7.57 -23.97 15.05
C LEU A 48 8.82 -24.83 15.24
N LEU A 49 9.76 -24.79 14.29
CA LEU A 49 10.94 -25.67 14.29
C LEU A 49 12.09 -25.09 15.13
N PHE A 50 12.29 -23.77 15.09
CA PHE A 50 13.47 -23.10 15.65
C PHE A 50 13.21 -22.31 16.94
N THR A 51 11.95 -22.17 17.37
CA THR A 51 11.63 -21.49 18.64
C THR A 51 11.46 -22.53 19.76
N GLY A 52 12.50 -22.65 20.59
CA GLY A 52 12.48 -23.49 21.79
C GLY A 52 12.06 -22.71 23.04
N GLY A 53 11.18 -23.28 23.86
CA GLY A 53 10.82 -22.76 25.19
C GLY A 53 9.62 -23.48 25.81
N GLY A 54 9.62 -23.65 27.13
CA GLY A 54 8.54 -24.34 27.85
C GLY A 54 8.58 -25.86 27.71
N GLU A 55 7.41 -26.51 27.70
CA GLU A 55 7.32 -27.96 27.53
C GLU A 55 7.61 -28.37 26.09
N VAL A 56 8.53 -29.32 25.93
CA VAL A 56 9.00 -29.82 24.64
C VAL A 56 8.25 -31.12 24.34
N TYR A 57 7.39 -31.10 23.32
CA TYR A 57 6.61 -32.27 22.92
C TYR A 57 7.41 -33.21 22.02
N PHE A 58 8.28 -32.65 21.18
CA PHE A 58 9.10 -33.42 20.25
C PHE A 58 10.45 -32.73 20.04
N GLN A 59 11.54 -33.46 20.26
CA GLN A 59 12.90 -32.97 20.03
C GLN A 59 13.64 -33.96 19.14
N TRP A 60 14.06 -33.49 17.97
CA TRP A 60 14.92 -34.24 17.07
C TRP A 60 16.00 -33.32 16.49
N GLY A 61 17.20 -33.39 17.04
CA GLY A 61 18.33 -32.54 16.65
C GLY A 61 18.07 -31.05 16.89
N ALA A 62 18.29 -30.21 15.87
CA ALA A 62 18.00 -28.78 15.92
C ALA A 62 16.50 -28.43 15.80
N ILE A 63 15.63 -29.43 15.59
CA ILE A 63 14.19 -29.25 15.50
C ILE A 63 13.59 -29.52 16.88
N THR A 64 13.02 -28.48 17.49
CA THR A 64 12.33 -28.58 18.78
C THR A 64 10.93 -28.03 18.64
N ILE A 65 9.93 -28.91 18.73
CA ILE A 65 8.53 -28.50 18.79
C ILE A 65 8.19 -28.28 20.26
N SER A 66 8.14 -27.02 20.64
CA SER A 66 7.84 -26.58 22.00
C SER A 66 6.46 -25.90 22.08
N SER A 67 5.84 -25.91 23.26
CA SER A 67 4.58 -25.19 23.48
C SER A 67 4.71 -23.70 23.16
N PHE A 68 5.87 -23.10 23.45
CA PHE A 68 6.18 -21.72 23.11
C PHE A 68 6.34 -21.49 21.60
N GLY A 69 6.92 -22.45 20.86
CA GLY A 69 7.03 -22.39 19.40
C GLY A 69 5.67 -22.43 18.71
N ILE A 70 4.74 -23.24 19.22
CA ILE A 70 3.34 -23.29 18.73
C ILE A 70 2.63 -21.96 19.01
N ALA A 71 2.73 -21.45 20.24
CA ALA A 71 2.10 -20.17 20.61
C ALA A 71 2.62 -19.00 19.76
N ASN A 72 3.94 -18.89 19.58
CA ASN A 72 4.52 -17.85 18.73
C ASN A 72 4.16 -18.02 17.26
N GLY A 73 4.15 -19.26 16.74
CA GLY A 73 3.71 -19.54 15.37
C GLY A 73 2.27 -19.06 15.15
N ALA A 74 1.37 -19.33 16.09
CA ALA A 74 -0.01 -18.84 16.04
C ALA A 74 -0.10 -17.30 16.12
N LEU A 75 0.69 -16.66 16.98
CA LEU A 75 0.75 -15.19 17.07
C LEU A 75 1.25 -14.55 15.78
N VAL A 76 2.31 -15.10 15.17
CA VAL A 76 2.86 -14.61 13.90
C VAL A 76 1.84 -14.77 12.78
N PHE A 77 1.20 -15.94 12.67
CA PHE A 77 0.11 -16.18 11.71
C PHE A 77 -1.00 -15.13 11.83
N LEU A 78 -1.45 -14.89 13.06
CA LEU A 78 -2.51 -13.94 13.34
C LEU A 78 -2.08 -12.51 13.01
N ARG A 79 -0.86 -12.09 13.39
CA ARG A 79 -0.33 -10.76 13.08
C ARG A 79 -0.27 -10.49 11.58
N PHE A 80 0.25 -11.43 10.79
CA PHE A 80 0.26 -11.29 9.33
C PHE A 80 -1.16 -11.19 8.77
N THR A 81 -2.07 -12.03 9.25
CA THR A 81 -3.47 -12.00 8.81
C THR A 81 -4.11 -10.64 9.11
N LEU A 82 -3.95 -10.11 10.33
CA LEU A 82 -4.49 -8.81 10.74
C LEU A 82 -3.88 -7.66 9.93
N LEU A 83 -2.57 -7.66 9.69
CA LEU A 83 -1.90 -6.65 8.87
C LEU A 83 -2.42 -6.64 7.42
N ILE A 84 -2.55 -7.83 6.82
CA ILE A 84 -3.06 -7.95 5.44
C ILE A 84 -4.50 -7.48 5.36
N VAL A 85 -5.35 -7.86 6.33
CA VAL A 85 -6.74 -7.43 6.39
C VAL A 85 -6.85 -5.91 6.49
N MET A 86 -6.13 -5.28 7.42
CA MET A 86 -6.16 -3.82 7.60
C MET A 86 -5.61 -3.08 6.37
N SER A 87 -4.51 -3.57 5.77
CA SER A 87 -3.96 -3.02 4.52
C SER A 87 -4.96 -3.12 3.37
N THR A 88 -5.67 -4.24 3.27
CA THR A 88 -6.71 -4.47 2.26
C THR A 88 -7.88 -3.50 2.44
N VAL A 89 -8.30 -3.22 3.68
CA VAL A 89 -9.33 -2.20 3.96
C VAL A 89 -8.89 -0.85 3.39
N VAL A 90 -7.72 -0.34 3.80
CA VAL A 90 -7.23 0.98 3.38
C VAL A 90 -7.14 1.08 1.85
N THR A 91 -6.63 0.03 1.21
CA THR A 91 -6.45 -0.05 -0.25
C THR A 91 -7.78 0.02 -1.01
N LEU A 92 -8.85 -0.56 -0.46
CA LEU A 92 -10.15 -0.65 -1.14
C LEU A 92 -11.11 0.47 -0.81
N THR A 93 -11.02 1.05 0.38
CA THR A 93 -11.92 2.13 0.82
C THR A 93 -11.45 3.51 0.39
N THR A 94 -10.18 3.65 -0.02
CA THR A 94 -9.57 4.96 -0.27
C THR A 94 -9.15 5.11 -1.73
N LYS A 95 -9.59 6.18 -2.39
CA LYS A 95 -9.20 6.44 -3.78
C LYS A 95 -7.73 6.87 -3.83
N PRO A 96 -6.98 6.52 -4.89
CA PRO A 96 -5.57 6.89 -4.99
C PRO A 96 -5.32 8.41 -5.00
N MET A 97 -6.22 9.20 -5.60
CA MET A 97 -6.15 10.67 -5.53
C MET A 97 -6.34 11.21 -4.10
N ASP A 98 -7.17 10.56 -3.29
CA ASP A 98 -7.45 10.97 -1.92
C ASP A 98 -6.26 10.65 -1.00
N LEU A 99 -5.55 9.54 -1.28
CA LEU A 99 -4.28 9.23 -0.64
C LEU A 99 -3.21 10.28 -0.95
N ALA A 100 -3.14 10.77 -2.19
CA ALA A 100 -2.21 11.84 -2.56
C ALA A 100 -2.50 13.15 -1.81
N ASP A 101 -3.77 13.52 -1.69
CA ASP A 101 -4.19 14.69 -0.90
C ASP A 101 -3.87 14.50 0.59
N ALA A 102 -4.08 13.30 1.14
CA ALA A 102 -3.74 12.97 2.52
C ALA A 102 -2.23 13.05 2.79
N ILE A 103 -1.40 12.49 1.92
CA ILE A 103 0.07 12.61 2.00
C ILE A 103 0.48 14.09 1.95
N SER A 104 -0.08 14.85 1.01
CA SER A 104 0.18 16.29 0.89
C SER A 104 -0.24 17.07 2.13
N TYR A 105 -1.30 16.65 2.82
CA TYR A 105 -1.74 17.23 4.09
C TYR A 105 -0.78 16.87 5.23
N LEU A 106 -0.34 15.61 5.32
CA LEU A 106 0.62 15.14 6.33
C LEU A 106 2.02 15.75 6.17
N LEU A 107 2.40 16.14 4.95
CA LEU A 107 3.67 16.81 4.68
C LEU A 107 3.68 18.30 5.03
N LYS A 108 2.51 18.95 5.24
CA LYS A 108 2.43 20.37 5.62
C LYS A 108 3.34 20.80 6.79
N PRO A 109 3.42 20.08 7.94
CA PRO A 109 4.32 20.48 9.02
C PRO A 109 5.79 20.51 8.61
N PHE A 110 6.21 19.68 7.66
CA PHE A 110 7.57 19.68 7.12
C PHE A 110 7.89 20.94 6.30
N SER A 111 6.90 21.77 5.97
CA SER A 111 7.13 23.09 5.38
C SER A 111 7.93 24.00 6.32
N TYR A 112 7.87 23.78 7.65
CA TYR A 112 8.69 24.52 8.60
C TYR A 112 10.18 24.15 8.50
N LEU A 113 10.48 22.94 8.04
CA LEU A 113 11.84 22.45 7.80
C LEU A 113 12.37 22.84 6.39
N ARG A 114 11.78 23.87 5.76
CA ARG A 114 12.13 24.35 4.40
C ARG A 114 11.99 23.31 3.28
N MET A 115 11.18 22.28 3.49
CA MET A 115 10.87 21.29 2.44
C MET A 115 9.85 21.88 1.43
N PRO A 116 10.01 21.67 0.11
CA PRO A 116 9.08 22.17 -0.92
C PRO A 116 7.80 21.31 -0.98
N VAL A 117 6.98 21.37 0.08
CA VAL A 117 5.74 20.58 0.20
C VAL A 117 4.76 20.87 -0.95
N GLN A 118 4.77 22.11 -1.45
CA GLN A 118 3.88 22.55 -2.52
C GLN A 118 4.17 21.87 -3.86
N ASP A 119 5.45 21.70 -4.18
CA ASP A 119 5.92 21.08 -5.41
C ASP A 119 5.73 19.57 -5.35
N ILE A 120 6.02 18.95 -4.20
CA ILE A 120 5.76 17.53 -3.97
C ILE A 120 4.28 17.21 -4.13
N ALA A 121 3.40 18.04 -3.56
CA ALA A 121 1.95 17.88 -3.70
C ALA A 121 1.49 18.01 -5.16
N LEU A 122 2.06 18.95 -5.92
CA LEU A 122 1.78 19.10 -7.35
C LEU A 122 2.24 17.86 -8.12
N MET A 123 3.50 17.44 -7.94
CA MET A 123 4.07 16.27 -8.61
C MET A 123 3.25 15.02 -8.34
N LEU A 124 2.85 14.80 -7.08
CA LEU A 124 2.02 13.65 -6.70
C LEU A 124 0.64 13.71 -7.37
N THR A 125 -0.02 14.87 -7.34
CA THR A 125 -1.35 15.04 -7.96
C THR A 125 -1.31 14.83 -9.48
N VAL A 126 -0.31 15.40 -10.15
CA VAL A 126 -0.10 15.24 -11.60
C VAL A 126 0.21 13.77 -11.93
N SER A 127 1.08 13.13 -11.14
CA SER A 127 1.42 11.71 -11.33
C SER A 127 0.19 10.82 -11.21
N MET A 128 -0.60 10.96 -10.14
CA MET A 128 -1.82 10.17 -9.94
C MET A 128 -2.84 10.37 -11.06
N ARG A 129 -2.89 11.56 -11.68
CA ARG A 129 -3.74 11.85 -12.83
C ARG A 129 -3.22 11.24 -14.12
N PHE A 130 -1.90 11.21 -14.33
CA PHE A 130 -1.31 10.68 -15.57
C PHE A 130 -1.13 9.17 -15.58
N ILE A 131 -1.05 8.50 -14.42
CA ILE A 131 -0.95 7.03 -14.36
C ILE A 131 -2.03 6.34 -15.21
N PRO A 132 -3.33 6.63 -15.07
CA PRO A 132 -4.36 6.00 -15.91
C PRO A 132 -4.15 6.23 -17.40
N THR A 133 -3.80 7.46 -17.80
CA THR A 133 -3.62 7.78 -19.22
C THR A 133 -2.36 7.13 -19.81
N LEU A 134 -1.28 7.04 -19.04
CA LEU A 134 -0.06 6.33 -19.45
C LEU A 134 -0.32 4.83 -19.59
N MET A 135 -1.17 4.25 -18.76
CA MET A 135 -1.60 2.84 -18.92
C MET A 135 -2.38 2.63 -20.21
N GLU A 136 -3.33 3.50 -20.52
CA GLU A 136 -4.11 3.45 -21.77
C GLU A 136 -3.22 3.61 -23.02
N GLU A 137 -2.25 4.53 -22.95
CA GLU A 137 -1.28 4.76 -24.02
C GLU A 137 -0.33 3.57 -24.19
N THR A 138 0.16 3.00 -23.08
CA THR A 138 0.96 1.78 -23.08
C THR A 138 0.19 0.65 -23.77
N ASP A 139 -1.08 0.44 -23.41
CA ASP A 139 -1.93 -0.58 -24.04
C ASP A 139 -2.12 -0.35 -25.53
N LYS A 140 -2.30 0.91 -25.95
CA LYS A 140 -2.43 1.29 -27.36
C LYS A 140 -1.15 1.00 -28.14
N ILE A 141 0.01 1.39 -27.59
CA ILE A 141 1.31 1.15 -28.19
C ILE A 141 1.59 -0.35 -28.27
N MET A 142 1.33 -1.10 -27.19
CA MET A 142 1.49 -2.55 -27.17
C MET A 142 0.63 -3.23 -28.24
N LYS A 143 -0.64 -2.86 -28.39
CA LYS A 143 -1.52 -3.39 -29.46
C LYS A 143 -1.00 -3.05 -30.86
N ALA A 144 -0.50 -1.83 -31.06
CA ALA A 144 0.08 -1.43 -32.34
C ALA A 144 1.36 -2.22 -32.68
N GLN A 145 2.22 -2.47 -31.69
CA GLN A 145 3.44 -3.28 -31.89
C GLN A 145 3.11 -4.77 -32.13
N ARG A 146 2.08 -5.32 -31.47
CA ARG A 146 1.56 -6.66 -31.79
C ARG A 146 1.10 -6.75 -33.25
N ALA A 147 0.37 -5.75 -33.73
CA ALA A 147 -0.06 -5.69 -35.14
C ALA A 147 1.12 -5.58 -36.13
N ARG A 148 2.29 -5.10 -35.67
CA ARG A 148 3.54 -5.06 -36.44
C ARG A 148 4.39 -6.33 -36.29
N GLY A 149 3.86 -7.38 -35.66
CA GLY A 149 4.52 -8.69 -35.52
C GLY A 149 5.40 -8.84 -34.29
N VAL A 150 5.27 -7.97 -33.28
CA VAL A 150 5.99 -8.13 -32.00
C VAL A 150 5.20 -9.03 -31.06
N ASP A 151 5.64 -10.28 -30.89
CA ASP A 151 5.06 -11.22 -29.94
C ASP A 151 5.64 -11.05 -28.53
N PHE A 152 4.87 -10.39 -27.67
CA PHE A 152 5.21 -10.20 -26.26
C PHE A 152 4.94 -11.46 -25.45
N GLY A 153 5.93 -11.93 -24.68
CA GLY A 153 5.79 -13.09 -23.77
C GLY A 153 6.43 -14.38 -24.26
N GLU A 154 6.97 -14.39 -25.47
CA GLU A 154 7.73 -15.52 -26.03
C GLU A 154 9.23 -15.19 -26.15
N GLY A 155 10.08 -16.21 -26.01
CA GLY A 155 11.53 -16.12 -26.17
C GLY A 155 12.32 -16.06 -24.87
N ASN A 156 13.64 -15.86 -24.98
CA ASN A 156 14.53 -15.73 -23.83
C ASN A 156 14.37 -14.35 -23.17
N ILE A 157 14.77 -14.21 -21.89
CA ILE A 157 14.66 -12.95 -21.12
C ILE A 157 15.28 -11.76 -21.89
N PHE A 158 16.41 -11.99 -22.55
CA PHE A 158 17.09 -10.97 -23.35
C PHE A 158 16.28 -10.53 -24.57
N GLU A 159 15.61 -11.46 -25.25
CA GLU A 159 14.73 -11.15 -26.38
C GLU A 159 13.50 -10.38 -25.91
N GLN A 160 12.95 -10.75 -24.75
CA GLN A 160 11.83 -10.05 -24.14
C GLN A 160 12.18 -8.59 -23.80
N MET A 161 13.39 -8.34 -23.28
CA MET A 161 13.88 -6.98 -23.04
C MET A 161 13.96 -6.16 -24.34
N LYS A 162 14.47 -6.76 -25.42
CA LYS A 162 14.54 -6.10 -26.73
C LYS A 162 13.15 -5.75 -27.28
N LYS A 163 12.15 -6.60 -27.04
CA LYS A 163 10.75 -6.37 -27.44
C LYS A 163 10.07 -5.24 -26.67
N ILE A 164 10.58 -4.83 -25.51
CA ILE A 164 10.03 -3.70 -24.72
C ILE A 164 10.46 -2.34 -25.31
N VAL A 165 11.64 -2.26 -25.93
CA VAL A 165 12.21 -1.00 -26.46
C VAL A 165 11.26 -0.25 -27.42
N PRO A 166 10.58 -0.91 -28.39
CA PRO A 166 9.61 -0.27 -29.29
C PRO A 166 8.34 0.25 -28.60
N VAL A 167 8.08 -0.15 -27.35
CA VAL A 167 6.99 0.38 -26.51
C VAL A 167 7.50 1.53 -25.66
N PHE A 168 8.69 1.37 -25.07
CA PHE A 168 9.28 2.34 -24.17
C PHE A 168 9.62 3.67 -24.86
N ILE A 169 10.27 3.63 -26.03
CA ILE A 169 10.70 4.86 -26.71
C ILE A 169 9.50 5.77 -27.04
N PRO A 170 8.42 5.28 -27.70
CA PRO A 170 7.26 6.14 -27.98
C PRO A 170 6.56 6.65 -26.71
N LEU A 171 6.44 5.81 -25.68
CA LEU A 171 5.83 6.20 -24.41
C LEU A 171 6.63 7.31 -23.72
N PHE A 172 7.96 7.23 -23.77
CA PHE A 172 8.86 8.23 -23.21
C PHE A 172 8.74 9.56 -23.93
N VAL A 173 8.79 9.55 -25.27
CA VAL A 173 8.62 10.77 -26.10
C VAL A 173 7.25 11.41 -25.84
N SER A 174 6.19 10.61 -25.81
CA SER A 174 4.84 11.11 -25.52
C SER A 174 4.73 11.73 -24.12
N SER A 175 5.34 11.08 -23.12
CA SER A 175 5.37 11.60 -21.75
C SER A 175 6.12 12.94 -21.66
N PHE A 176 7.22 13.10 -22.41
CA PHE A 176 7.97 14.36 -22.49
C PHE A 176 7.14 15.48 -23.13
N ASN A 177 6.55 15.22 -24.29
CA ASN A 177 5.68 16.19 -24.96
C ASN A 177 4.54 16.62 -24.03
N ARG A 178 3.95 15.66 -23.32
CA ARG A 178 2.86 15.96 -22.38
C ARG A 178 3.30 16.76 -21.16
N ALA A 179 4.51 16.54 -20.69
CA ALA A 179 5.09 17.35 -19.62
C ALA A 179 5.31 18.80 -20.08
N GLU A 180 5.81 18.99 -21.30
CA GLU A 180 6.00 20.30 -21.92
C GLU A 180 4.66 21.02 -22.15
N ASP A 181 3.67 20.33 -22.73
CA ASP A 181 2.31 20.85 -22.93
C ASP A 181 1.67 21.25 -21.60
N LEU A 182 1.84 20.43 -20.56
CA LEU A 182 1.32 20.74 -19.23
C LEU A 182 2.03 21.95 -18.63
N ALA A 183 3.36 22.05 -18.74
CA ALA A 183 4.14 23.17 -18.23
C ALA A 183 3.73 24.49 -18.92
N ASN A 184 3.66 24.49 -20.25
CA ASN A 184 3.22 25.64 -21.05
C ASN A 184 1.78 26.04 -20.67
N ALA A 185 0.87 25.07 -20.54
CA ALA A 185 -0.51 25.33 -20.14
C ALA A 185 -0.62 25.86 -18.69
N MET A 186 0.29 25.46 -17.80
CA MET A 186 0.37 25.98 -16.44
C MET A 186 0.86 27.43 -16.42
N GLU A 187 1.90 27.75 -17.21
CA GLU A 187 2.44 29.11 -17.33
C GLU A 187 1.40 30.08 -17.92
N VAL A 188 0.70 29.69 -19.00
CA VAL A 188 -0.39 30.50 -19.59
C VAL A 188 -1.54 30.74 -18.61
N ARG A 189 -1.77 29.81 -17.68
CA ARG A 189 -2.77 29.96 -16.61
C ARG A 189 -2.26 30.76 -15.40
N GLY A 190 -1.05 31.30 -15.47
CA GLY A 190 -0.43 32.08 -14.40
C GLY A 190 0.02 31.25 -13.20
N TYR A 191 0.42 29.98 -13.41
CA TYR A 191 0.99 29.18 -12.33
C TYR A 191 2.40 29.66 -11.99
N GLU A 192 2.55 30.24 -10.80
CA GLU A 192 3.83 30.61 -10.21
C GLU A 192 4.18 29.65 -9.06
N GLY A 193 5.38 29.06 -9.08
CA GLY A 193 5.76 27.99 -8.14
C GLY A 193 5.81 28.41 -6.66
N ASP A 194 6.25 29.63 -6.37
CA ASP A 194 6.45 30.13 -5.00
C ASP A 194 5.31 31.05 -4.51
N ALA A 195 4.28 31.25 -5.33
CA ALA A 195 3.17 32.13 -4.97
C ALA A 195 2.26 31.50 -3.91
N LYS A 196 1.74 32.34 -3.01
CA LYS A 196 0.68 31.92 -2.07
C LYS A 196 -0.60 31.63 -2.84
N ARG A 197 -0.96 30.34 -2.94
CA ARG A 197 -2.16 29.86 -3.64
C ARG A 197 -3.31 29.48 -2.72
N THR A 198 -4.53 29.66 -3.20
CA THR A 198 -5.73 29.09 -2.58
C THR A 198 -5.93 27.63 -3.04
N ARG A 199 -6.59 26.81 -2.23
CA ARG A 199 -6.87 25.40 -2.55
C ARG A 199 -8.35 25.22 -2.84
N PHE A 200 -8.67 24.69 -4.02
CA PHE A 200 -10.05 24.37 -4.40
C PHE A 200 -10.57 23.12 -3.66
N ARG A 201 -9.74 22.08 -3.54
CA ARG A 201 -10.07 20.86 -2.82
C ARG A 201 -9.53 20.95 -1.39
N LEU A 202 -10.43 21.06 -0.42
CA LEU A 202 -10.10 21.07 1.00
C LEU A 202 -10.56 19.77 1.65
N LEU A 203 -9.70 19.17 2.48
CA LEU A 203 -10.08 18.09 3.38
C LEU A 203 -10.95 18.69 4.49
N HIS A 204 -12.23 18.30 4.51
CA HIS A 204 -13.17 18.71 5.54
C HIS A 204 -13.26 17.61 6.60
N TRP A 205 -13.01 17.97 7.85
CA TRP A 205 -13.25 17.09 8.97
C TRP A 205 -14.74 16.92 9.21
N HIS A 206 -15.20 15.68 9.22
CA HIS A 206 -16.56 15.33 9.60
C HIS A 206 -16.61 14.80 11.04
N GLY A 207 -17.78 14.86 11.67
CA GLY A 207 -17.95 14.34 13.04
C GLY A 207 -17.63 12.83 13.15
N ILE A 208 -17.82 12.08 12.06
CA ILE A 208 -17.45 10.66 11.99
C ILE A 208 -15.93 10.50 12.08
N ASP A 209 -15.15 11.41 11.48
CA ASP A 209 -13.69 11.38 11.52
C ASP A 209 -13.19 11.61 12.95
N ALA A 210 -13.84 12.51 13.69
CA ALA A 210 -13.52 12.77 15.10
C ALA A 210 -13.81 11.54 15.98
N ILE A 211 -14.94 10.86 15.77
CA ILE A 211 -15.27 9.62 16.49
C ILE A 211 -14.27 8.52 16.15
N ALA A 212 -13.95 8.31 14.87
CA ALA A 212 -12.97 7.33 14.43
C ALA A 212 -11.58 7.59 15.03
N PHE A 213 -11.17 8.86 15.08
CA PHE A 213 -9.90 9.28 15.67
C PHE A 213 -9.86 9.05 17.18
N LEU A 214 -10.94 9.36 17.90
CA LEU A 214 -11.05 9.09 19.35
C LEU A 214 -11.01 7.59 19.65
N VAL A 215 -11.73 6.77 18.88
CA VAL A 215 -11.69 5.30 19.02
C VAL A 215 -10.28 4.78 18.77
N PHE A 216 -9.59 5.29 17.75
CA PHE A 216 -8.21 4.90 17.45
C PHE A 216 -7.24 5.25 18.58
N ILE A 217 -7.34 6.46 19.15
CA ILE A 217 -6.55 6.87 20.32
C ILE A 217 -6.86 5.97 21.52
N ALA A 218 -8.14 5.72 21.81
CA ALA A 218 -8.55 4.89 22.93
C ALA A 218 -7.98 3.47 22.84
N VAL A 219 -8.05 2.87 21.64
CA VAL A 219 -7.43 1.56 21.36
C VAL A 219 -5.92 1.60 21.56
N THR A 220 -5.25 2.64 21.06
CA THR A 220 -3.79 2.78 21.17
C THR A 220 -3.33 2.94 22.63
N VAL A 221 -4.03 3.76 23.42
CA VAL A 221 -3.74 3.95 24.85
C VAL A 221 -4.00 2.67 25.63
N CYS A 222 -5.10 1.96 25.33
CA CYS A 222 -5.39 0.67 25.95
C CYS A 222 -4.32 -0.38 25.64
N LEU A 223 -3.81 -0.41 24.40
CA LEU A 223 -2.69 -1.27 24.01
C LEU A 223 -1.37 -0.89 24.69
N TRP A 224 -1.16 0.38 25.00
CA TRP A 224 0.06 0.82 25.69
C TRP A 224 0.05 0.49 27.19
N LEU A 225 -1.13 0.47 27.80
CA LEU A 225 -1.31 0.17 29.23
C LEU A 225 -1.35 -1.34 29.56
N LEU A 226 -1.61 -2.21 28.58
CA LEU A 226 -1.79 -3.67 28.72
C LEU A 226 -0.57 -4.50 28.27
#